data_AF-A0A158RYA6-F1
#
_entry.id   AF-A0A158RYA6-F1
#
_cell.length_a   1.000
_cell.length_b   1.000
_cell.length_c   1.000
_cell.angle_alpha   90.00
_cell.angle_beta   90.00
_cell.angle_gamma   90.00
#
_symmetry.space_group_name_H-M   'P 1'
#
loop_
_entity.id
_entity.type
_entity.pdbx_description
1 polymer ?
#
loop_
_entity_poly.entity_id
_entity_poly.type
_entity_poly.pdbx_seq_one_letter_code
_entity_poly.pdbx_strand_id
1 'polypeptide(L)'
;MRAAIAVAAAVACDVWRRRTDAPEWEAQPVVAPKAQTTGKLEALRGDDWLPGVSALATDGSERPVASAVSVGGYEPLAAQE
;
A
#
# COMPACT_ATOMS: atom_id res chain seq x y z
N MET A 1 -0.43 -9.16 -20.39
CA MET A 1 0.60 -9.74 -19.49
C MET A 1 0.20 -9.42 -18.06
N ARG A 2 -0.26 -10.41 -17.29
CA ARG A 2 -0.46 -10.27 -15.83
C ARG A 2 0.82 -10.76 -15.18
N ALA A 3 1.61 -9.84 -14.63
CA ALA A 3 2.69 -10.21 -13.72
C ALA A 3 2.04 -10.66 -12.40
N ALA A 4 1.63 -11.93 -12.32
CA ALA A 4 1.52 -12.59 -11.03
C ALA A 4 2.96 -12.84 -10.57
N ILE A 5 3.55 -11.89 -9.84
CA ILE A 5 4.80 -12.14 -9.13
C ILE A 5 4.47 -13.15 -8.04
N ALA A 6 4.97 -14.38 -8.24
CA ALA A 6 4.86 -15.44 -7.26
C ALA A 6 5.43 -14.94 -5.92
N VAL A 7 4.62 -14.99 -4.87
CA VAL A 7 5.02 -14.82 -3.47
C VAL A 7 5.80 -16.06 -3.03
N ALA A 8 6.92 -16.34 -3.69
CA ALA A 8 7.71 -17.54 -3.40
C ALA A 8 8.81 -17.28 -2.34
N ALA A 9 8.99 -16.03 -1.89
CA ALA A 9 10.06 -15.68 -0.95
C ALA A 9 9.75 -14.51 0.00
N ALA A 10 8.51 -14.00 0.06
CA ALA A 10 8.18 -12.93 1.01
C ALA A 10 8.09 -13.52 2.42
N VAL A 11 8.90 -13.00 3.34
CA VAL A 11 8.94 -13.41 4.76
C VAL A 11 8.12 -12.49 5.64
N ALA A 12 7.86 -11.27 5.18
CA ALA A 12 7.01 -10.30 5.85
C ALA A 12 6.37 -9.36 4.84
N CYS A 13 5.25 -8.76 5.25
CA CYS A 13 4.63 -7.66 4.54
C CYS A 13 4.44 -6.49 5.51
N ASP A 14 4.61 -5.30 4.98
CA ASP A 14 4.36 -4.02 5.63
C ASP A 14 3.25 -3.27 4.92
N VAL A 15 2.54 -2.44 5.69
CA VAL A 15 1.37 -1.71 5.21
C VAL A 15 1.71 -0.24 5.17
N TRP A 16 1.48 0.35 4.01
CA TRP A 16 1.67 1.77 3.73
C TRP A 16 0.33 2.46 3.63
N ARG A 17 0.33 3.76 3.89
CA ARG A 17 -0.81 4.64 3.59
C ARG A 17 -0.32 5.85 2.81
N ARG A 18 -1.19 6.35 1.93
CA ARG A 18 -0.99 7.55 1.14
C ARG A 18 -2.27 8.35 1.18
N ARG A 19 -2.17 9.66 1.36
CA ARG A 19 -3.31 10.55 1.19
C ARG A 19 -3.81 10.45 -0.26
N THR A 20 -5.13 10.42 -0.44
CA THR A 20 -5.74 10.34 -1.77
C THR A 20 -5.39 11.51 -2.68
N ASP A 21 -5.13 12.68 -2.10
CA ASP A 21 -4.75 13.93 -2.74
C ASP A 21 -3.23 14.19 -2.81
N ALA A 22 -2.40 13.33 -2.20
CA ALA A 22 -0.94 13.47 -2.23
C ALA A 22 -0.32 12.57 -3.31
N PRO A 23 0.82 12.95 -3.93
CA PRO A 23 1.48 12.12 -4.94
C PRO A 23 2.23 10.92 -4.34
N GLU A 24 2.74 11.04 -3.11
CA GLU A 24 3.70 10.11 -2.50
C GLU A 24 3.12 9.33 -1.31
N TRP A 25 3.72 8.18 -0.99
CA TRP A 25 3.45 7.47 0.27
C TRP A 25 3.99 8.25 1.45
N GLU A 26 3.43 8.01 2.64
CA GLU A 26 3.99 8.55 3.89
C GLU A 26 5.45 8.11 4.09
N ALA A 27 6.21 8.87 4.87
CA ALA A 27 7.63 8.59 5.10
C ALA A 27 7.90 7.26 5.84
N GLN A 28 6.88 6.68 6.48
CA GLN A 28 6.97 5.43 7.23
C GLN A 28 5.71 4.58 7.02
N PRO A 29 5.84 3.24 7.04
CA PRO A 29 4.70 2.35 6.98
C PRO A 29 3.85 2.48 8.24
N VAL A 30 2.53 2.40 8.07
CA VAL A 30 1.57 2.44 9.19
C VAL A 30 1.58 1.13 9.99
N VAL A 31 1.97 0.02 9.36
CA VAL A 31 2.24 -1.24 10.04
C VAL A 31 3.61 -1.73 9.61
N ALA A 32 4.51 -1.86 10.58
CA ALA A 32 5.83 -2.44 10.38
C ALA A 32 5.75 -3.87 9.80
N PRO A 33 6.81 -4.37 9.12
CA PRO A 33 6.80 -5.67 8.48
C PRO A 33 6.45 -6.79 9.45
N LYS A 34 5.47 -7.62 9.09
CA LYS A 34 5.06 -8.81 9.85
C LYS A 34 4.85 -10.00 8.93
N ALA A 35 5.10 -11.20 9.44
CA ALA A 35 4.76 -12.47 8.78
C ALA A 35 3.25 -12.77 8.86
N GLN A 36 2.42 -11.80 8.47
CA GLN A 36 0.97 -11.88 8.44
C GLN A 36 0.48 -11.30 7.11
N THR A 37 -0.47 -11.96 6.48
CA THR A 37 -1.07 -11.51 5.22
C THR A 37 -2.38 -10.75 5.44
N THR A 38 -2.78 -10.56 6.70
CA THR A 38 -3.99 -9.86 7.09
C THR A 38 -3.70 -8.93 8.25
N GLY A 39 -4.46 -7.85 8.35
CA GLY A 39 -4.34 -6.86 9.41
C GLY A 39 -5.52 -5.91 9.39
N LYS A 40 -5.80 -5.28 10.53
CA LYS A 40 -6.86 -4.28 10.66
C LYS A 40 -6.24 -2.92 10.89
N LEU A 41 -6.59 -1.94 10.05
CA LEU A 41 -6.31 -0.54 10.30
C LEU A 41 -7.56 0.09 10.89
N GLU A 42 -7.47 0.50 12.15
CA GLU A 42 -8.54 1.28 12.79
C GLU A 42 -8.50 2.73 12.28
N ALA A 43 -9.67 3.37 12.24
CA ALA A 43 -9.83 4.79 11.90
C ALA A 43 -9.31 5.20 10.49
N LEU A 44 -9.28 4.29 9.52
CA LEU A 44 -8.99 4.63 8.12
C LEU A 44 -10.29 4.99 7.38
N ARG A 45 -10.45 6.27 7.03
CA ARG A 45 -11.53 6.72 6.15
C ARG A 45 -11.10 6.56 4.68
N GLY A 46 -11.87 5.80 3.89
CA GLY A 46 -11.50 5.41 2.53
C GLY A 46 -11.34 6.57 1.53
N ASP A 47 -12.05 7.68 1.74
CA ASP A 47 -11.94 8.86 0.88
C ASP A 47 -10.63 9.66 1.11
N ASP A 48 -10.02 9.49 2.28
CA ASP A 48 -8.84 10.23 2.71
C ASP A 48 -7.54 9.46 2.44
N TRP A 49 -7.60 8.13 2.39
CA TRP A 49 -6.44 7.26 2.42
C TRP A 49 -6.51 6.09 1.45
N LEU A 50 -5.40 5.88 0.77
CA LEU A 50 -5.12 4.69 -0.02
C LEU A 50 -4.21 3.76 0.77
N PRO A 51 -4.64 2.51 1.07
CA PRO A 51 -3.76 1.49 1.63
C PRO A 51 -2.91 0.86 0.53
N GLY A 52 -1.66 0.54 0.88
CA GLY A 52 -0.73 -0.19 0.03
C GLY A 52 -0.01 -1.26 0.84
N VAL A 53 0.43 -2.33 0.16
CA VAL A 53 1.21 -3.41 0.78
C VAL A 53 2.53 -3.52 0.05
N SER A 54 3.60 -3.59 0.83
CA SER A 54 4.93 -3.94 0.35
C SER A 54 5.33 -5.30 0.89
N ALA A 55 6.18 -6.00 0.14
CA ALA A 55 6.62 -7.34 0.48
C ALA A 55 8.13 -7.34 0.67
N LEU A 56 8.56 -7.92 1.79
CA LEU A 56 9.95 -8.06 2.17
C LEU A 56 10.40 -9.51 1.96
N ALA A 57 11.47 -9.69 1.20
CA ALA A 57 12.11 -10.98 1.00
C ALA A 57 13.18 -11.28 2.07
N THR A 58 13.58 -12.56 2.18
CA THR A 58 14.58 -13.02 3.17
C THR A 58 15.94 -12.32 3.04
N ASP A 59 16.28 -11.84 1.85
CA ASP A 59 17.50 -11.08 1.55
C ASP A 59 17.41 -9.59 1.94
N GLY A 60 16.27 -9.17 2.49
CA GLY A 60 16.00 -7.77 2.83
C GLY A 60 15.52 -6.93 1.66
N SER A 61 15.36 -7.51 0.46
CA SER A 61 14.83 -6.79 -0.70
C SER A 61 13.35 -6.47 -0.51
N GLU A 62 13.01 -5.20 -0.67
CA GLU A 62 11.63 -4.72 -0.60
C GLU A 62 11.05 -4.51 -2.00
N ARG A 63 9.78 -4.89 -2.19
CA ARG A 63 9.07 -4.73 -3.46
C ARG A 63 8.36 -3.38 -3.53
N PRO A 64 8.06 -2.88 -4.74
CA PRO A 64 7.21 -1.69 -4.87
C PRO A 64 5.86 -1.89 -4.18
N VAL A 65 5.35 -0.84 -3.54
CA VAL A 65 4.05 -0.86 -2.88
C VAL A 65 2.96 -1.16 -3.90
N ALA A 66 2.23 -2.27 -3.70
CA ALA A 66 1.05 -2.62 -4.48
C ALA A 66 -0.20 -2.06 -3.78
N SER A 67 -1.09 -1.40 -4.55
CA SER A 67 -2.38 -0.91 -4.06
C SER A 67 -3.51 -1.33 -4.99
N ALA A 68 -4.72 -1.47 -4.43
CA ALA A 68 -5.92 -1.80 -5.19
C ALA A 68 -6.33 -0.67 -6.16
N VAL A 69 -5.83 0.54 -5.94
CA VAL A 69 -5.95 1.67 -6.87
C VAL A 69 -4.60 1.87 -7.56
N SER A 70 -4.60 1.81 -8.89
CA SER A 70 -3.40 2.12 -9.67
C SER A 70 -3.00 3.57 -9.44
N VAL A 71 -1.69 3.86 -9.47
CA VAL A 71 -1.21 5.25 -9.32
C VAL A 71 -1.88 6.15 -10.38
N GLY A 72 -2.46 7.27 -9.95
CA GLY A 72 -3.21 8.18 -10.83
C GLY A 72 -4.68 7.79 -11.09
N GLY A 73 -5.18 6.69 -10.53
CA GLY A 73 -6.60 6.29 -10.65
C GLY A 73 -7.53 6.93 -9.61
N TYR A 74 -6.98 7.71 -8.68
CA TYR A 74 -7.74 8.50 -7.72
C TYR A 74 -7.70 9.96 -8.17
N GLU A 75 -8.82 10.48 -8.62
CA GLU A 75 -8.97 11.90 -8.95
C GLU A 75 -9.66 12.61 -7.78
N PRO A 76 -9.23 13.84 -7.42
CA PRO A 76 -9.99 14.67 -6.49
C PRO A 76 -11.43 14.82 -6.99
N LEU A 77 -12.41 14.72 -6.09
CA LEU A 77 -13.76 15.17 -6.42
C LEU A 77 -13.65 16.64 -6.83
N ALA A 78 -14.06 16.96 -8.06
CA ALA A 78 -14.13 18.34 -8.51
C ALA A 78 -14.91 19.13 -7.45
N ALA A 79 -14.32 20.23 -6.96
CA ALA A 79 -14.97 21.10 -6.00
C ALA A 79 -16.37 21.43 -6.57
N GLN A 80 -17.41 20.94 -5.91
CA GLN A 80 -18.77 21.21 -6.32
C GLN A 80 -19.00 22.70 -6.00
N GLU A 81 -18.96 23.55 -7.02
CA GLU A 81 -19.53 24.91 -6.95
C GLU A 81 -21.06 24.85 -7.02
#